data_AF-A0A1I6YBK7-F1
#
_entry.id   AF-A0A1I6YBK7-F1
#
_cell.length_a   1.000
_cell.length_b   1.000
_cell.length_c   1.000
_cell.angle_alpha   90.00
_cell.angle_beta   90.00
_cell.angle_gamma   90.00
#
_symmetry.space_group_name_H-M   'P 1'
#
loop_
_entity.id
_entity.type
_entity.pdbx_description
1 polymer ?
#
loop_
_entity_poly.entity_id
_entity_poly.type
_entity_poly.pdbx_seq_one_letter_code
_entity_poly.pdbx_strand_id
1 'polypeptide(L)'
;MTAKSLQALYVVVKRANHLKEGLRLVVDVSNAWVEPAALEQLQECSASHHLPQAIDPLQSECKISVLAPARDTPISTRAKALGLAA
;
A
#
# COMPACT_ATOMS: atom_id res chain seq x y z
N MET A 1 -5.55 -7.05 2.47
CA MET A 1 -5.46 -6.62 1.07
C MET A 1 -4.48 -7.51 0.34
N THR A 2 -4.93 -8.14 -0.73
CA THR A 2 -4.14 -9.02 -1.58
C THR A 2 -3.76 -8.34 -2.90
N ALA A 3 -2.80 -8.89 -3.64
CA ALA A 3 -2.45 -8.42 -4.98
C ALA A 3 -3.69 -8.31 -5.91
N LYS A 4 -4.62 -9.28 -5.86
CA LYS A 4 -5.84 -9.25 -6.68
C LYS A 4 -6.76 -8.08 -6.31
N SER A 5 -6.98 -7.84 -5.02
CA SER A 5 -7.79 -6.70 -4.58
C SER A 5 -7.16 -5.35 -4.93
N LEU A 6 -5.83 -5.29 -4.93
CA LEU A 6 -5.08 -4.10 -5.31
C LEU A 6 -5.24 -3.75 -6.81
N GLN A 7 -5.23 -4.75 -7.69
CA GLN A 7 -5.48 -4.52 -9.12
C GLN A 7 -6.87 -3.92 -9.37
N ALA A 8 -7.90 -4.40 -8.67
CA ALA A 8 -9.24 -3.84 -8.76
C ALA A 8 -9.29 -2.38 -8.27
N LEU A 9 -8.57 -2.07 -7.18
CA LEU A 9 -8.44 -0.71 -6.67
C LEU A 9 -7.81 0.24 -7.71
N TYR A 10 -6.74 -0.17 -8.39
CA TYR A 10 -6.09 0.67 -9.40
C TYR A 10 -7.01 1.05 -10.56
N VAL A 11 -7.89 0.14 -10.99
CA VAL A 11 -8.88 0.46 -12.04
C VAL A 11 -9.86 1.54 -11.57
N VAL A 12 -10.28 1.51 -10.30
CA VAL A 12 -11.15 2.53 -9.72
C VAL A 12 -10.41 3.87 -9.62
N VAL A 13 -9.16 3.85 -9.13
CA VAL A 13 -8.29 5.03 -9.01
C VAL A 13 -8.09 5.70 -10.37
N LYS A 14 -7.77 4.93 -11.42
CA LYS A 14 -7.63 5.46 -12.78
C LYS A 14 -8.87 6.21 -13.24
N ARG A 15 -10.04 5.61 -13.06
CA ARG A 15 -11.32 6.22 -13.46
C ARG A 15 -11.58 7.49 -12.67
N ALA A 16 -11.36 7.48 -11.35
CA ALA A 16 -11.51 8.66 -10.51
C ALA A 16 -10.58 9.80 -10.96
N ASN A 17 -9.32 9.48 -11.28
CA ASN A 17 -8.34 10.44 -11.76
C ASN A 17 -8.76 11.10 -13.09
N HIS A 18 -9.35 10.32 -14.01
CA HIS A 18 -9.87 10.84 -15.28
C HIS A 18 -11.14 11.68 -15.14
N LEU A 19 -11.95 11.42 -14.10
CA LEU A 19 -13.18 12.18 -13.87
C LEU A 19 -12.91 13.58 -13.34
N LYS A 20 -11.81 13.77 -12.61
CA LYS A 20 -11.41 15.08 -12.10
C LYS A 20 -9.89 15.15 -11.96
N GLU A 21 -9.31 16.04 -12.76
CA GLU A 21 -7.89 16.32 -12.74
C GLU A 21 -7.42 16.81 -11.37
N GLY A 22 -6.20 16.40 -10.98
CA GLY A 22 -5.57 16.84 -9.74
C GLY A 22 -6.16 16.28 -8.45
N LEU A 23 -7.04 15.26 -8.52
CA LEU A 23 -7.50 14.53 -7.34
C LEU A 23 -6.33 13.91 -6.59
N ARG A 24 -6.24 14.23 -5.30
CA ARG A 24 -5.36 13.50 -4.38
C ARG A 24 -6.13 12.31 -3.82
N LEU A 25 -5.62 11.12 -4.07
CA LEU A 25 -6.18 9.87 -3.59
C LEU A 25 -5.37 9.37 -2.42
N VAL A 26 -6.04 9.14 -1.28
CA VAL A 26 -5.43 8.58 -0.08
C VAL A 26 -5.93 7.15 0.07
N VAL A 27 -4.99 6.20 0.04
CA VAL A 27 -5.24 4.80 0.32
C VAL A 27 -4.85 4.55 1.77
N ASP A 28 -5.83 4.48 2.65
CA ASP A 28 -5.61 4.17 4.05
C ASP A 28 -5.68 2.66 4.28
N VAL A 29 -4.52 2.07 4.61
CA VAL A 29 -4.39 0.66 4.99
C VAL A 29 -3.82 0.52 6.40
N SER A 30 -3.85 1.59 7.21
CA SER A 30 -3.27 1.65 8.55
C SER A 30 -3.78 0.55 9.49
N ASN A 31 -5.05 0.17 9.34
CA ASN A 31 -5.73 -0.85 10.14
C ASN A 31 -6.04 -2.14 9.37
N ALA A 32 -5.38 -2.35 8.23
CA ALA A 32 -5.61 -3.51 7.38
C ALA A 32 -4.38 -4.41 7.35
N TRP A 33 -4.61 -5.73 7.39
CA TRP A 33 -3.57 -6.68 6.99
C TRP A 33 -3.33 -6.54 5.48
N VAL A 34 -2.08 -6.34 5.06
CA VAL A 34 -1.70 -6.15 3.65
C VAL A 34 -0.57 -7.11 3.32
N GLU A 35 -0.69 -7.83 2.19
CA GLU A 35 0.40 -8.66 1.70
C GLU A 35 1.64 -7.81 1.39
N PRO A 36 2.86 -8.28 1.69
CA PRO A 36 4.09 -7.52 1.46
C PRO A 36 4.22 -7.01 0.02
N ALA A 37 3.96 -7.86 -0.97
CA ALA A 37 4.02 -7.50 -2.39
C ALA A 37 2.98 -6.44 -2.79
N ALA A 38 1.81 -6.45 -2.14
CA ALA A 38 0.78 -5.44 -2.39
C ALA A 38 1.15 -4.10 -1.74
N LEU A 39 1.80 -4.13 -0.57
CA LEU A 39 2.31 -2.93 0.09
C LEU A 39 3.45 -2.28 -0.72
N GLU A 40 4.36 -3.08 -1.26
CA GLU A 40 5.45 -2.61 -2.12
C GLU A 40 4.91 -1.90 -3.36
N GLN A 41 3.96 -2.51 -4.08
CA GLN A 41 3.32 -1.88 -5.23
C GLN A 41 2.61 -0.56 -4.88
N LEU A 42 1.94 -0.50 -3.73
CA LEU A 42 1.32 0.73 -3.25
C LEU A 42 2.36 1.83 -2.99
N GLN A 43 3.50 1.47 -2.39
CA GLN A 43 4.59 2.40 -2.11
C GLN A 43 5.24 2.91 -3.41
N GLU A 44 5.47 2.04 -4.38
CA GLU A 44 5.98 2.43 -5.71
C GLU A 44 5.04 3.42 -6.40
N CYS A 45 3.73 3.16 -6.39
CA CYS A 45 2.74 4.07 -6.97
C CYS A 45 2.71 5.42 -6.25
N SER A 46 2.84 5.40 -4.92
CA SER A 46 2.90 6.63 -4.12
C SER A 46 4.16 7.45 -4.40
N ALA A 47 5.29 6.79 -4.67
CA ALA A 47 6.57 7.45 -4.94
C ALA A 47 6.67 7.96 -6.38
N SER A 48 6.19 7.19 -7.34
CA SER A 48 6.21 7.56 -8.76
C SER A 48 5.13 8.58 -9.12
N HIS A 49 4.06 8.68 -8.32
CA HIS A 49 2.83 9.40 -8.67
C HIS A 49 2.19 8.91 -9.97
N HIS A 50 2.38 7.63 -10.30
CA HIS A 50 1.79 6.98 -11.46
C HIS A 50 1.21 5.62 -11.06
N LEU A 51 0.18 5.21 -11.78
CA LEU A 51 -0.34 3.86 -11.68
C LEU A 51 0.58 2.87 -12.41
N PRO A 52 0.50 1.56 -12.09
CA PRO A 52 1.26 0.56 -12.83
C PRO A 52 0.92 0.60 -14.32
N GLN A 53 1.93 0.40 -15.18
CA GLN A 53 1.79 0.50 -16.63
C GLN A 53 0.71 -0.43 -17.21
N ALA A 54 0.54 -1.61 -16.60
CA ALA A 54 -0.52 -2.56 -16.98
C ALA A 54 -1.94 -1.99 -16.76
N ILE A 55 -2.11 -1.06 -15.82
CA ILE A 55 -3.40 -0.41 -15.53
C ILE A 55 -3.54 0.90 -16.30
N ASP A 56 -2.48 1.72 -16.32
CA ASP A 56 -2.45 2.94 -17.09
C ASP A 56 -1.27 3.02 -18.06
N PRO A 57 -1.43 2.54 -19.31
CA PRO A 57 -0.37 2.58 -20.31
C PRO A 57 0.08 3.99 -20.67
N LEU A 58 -0.79 4.99 -20.49
CA LEU A 58 -0.48 6.40 -20.77
C LEU A 58 0.36 7.04 -19.66
N GLN A 59 0.52 6.36 -18.51
CA GLN A 59 1.26 6.87 -17.36
C GLN A 59 0.82 8.30 -17.00
N SER A 60 -0.48 8.49 -16.83
CA SER A 60 -1.04 9.78 -16.43
C SER A 60 -0.66 10.07 -14.99
N GLU A 61 -0.36 11.32 -14.66
CA GLU A 61 -0.08 11.72 -13.27
C GLU A 61 -1.27 11.37 -12.38
N CYS A 62 -1.01 10.65 -11.28
CA CYS A 62 -1.99 10.25 -10.29
C CYS A 62 -1.42 10.42 -8.88
N LYS A 63 -1.96 11.39 -8.14
CA LYS A 63 -1.47 11.75 -6.80
C LYS A 63 -1.99 10.78 -5.76
N ILE A 64 -1.31 9.65 -5.61
CA ILE A 64 -1.61 8.62 -4.61
C ILE A 64 -0.75 8.85 -3.37
N SER A 65 -1.36 8.73 -2.20
CA SER A 65 -0.68 8.71 -0.90
C SER A 65 -1.15 7.49 -0.12
N VAL A 66 -0.22 6.78 0.52
CA VAL A 66 -0.52 5.54 1.23
C VAL A 66 -0.27 5.74 2.72
N LEU A 67 -1.31 5.51 3.53
CA LEU A 67 -1.16 5.41 4.98
C LEU A 67 -0.91 3.93 5.30
N ALA A 68 0.37 3.58 5.43
CA ALA A 68 0.80 2.20 5.64
C ALA A 68 0.33 1.67 7.01
N PRO A 69 0.17 0.35 7.17
CA PRO A 69 -0.02 -0.26 8.48
C PRO A 69 1.10 0.21 9.40
N ALA A 70 0.77 0.53 10.66
CA ALA A 70 1.82 0.63 11.67
C ALA A 70 2.62 -0.65 11.57
N ARG A 71 3.91 -0.56 11.22
CA ARG A 71 4.76 -1.75 11.17
C ARG A 71 4.59 -2.38 12.54
N ASP A 72 3.97 -3.55 12.60
CA ASP A 72 4.10 -4.41 13.76
C ASP A 72 5.61 -4.65 13.82
N THR A 73 6.30 -3.83 14.63
CA THR A 73 7.59 -4.21 15.17
C THR A 73 7.34 -5.62 15.65
N PRO A 74 8.01 -6.64 15.09
CA PRO A 74 7.76 -8.00 15.49
C PRO A 74 7.85 -7.97 17.00
N ILE A 75 6.74 -8.32 17.67
CA ILE A 75 6.72 -8.46 19.11
C ILE A 75 7.90 -9.38 19.38
N SER A 76 8.99 -8.78 19.87
CA SER A 76 10.18 -9.52 20.23
C SER A 76 9.64 -10.54 21.21
N THR A 77 9.67 -11.81 20.82
CA THR A 77 9.31 -12.91 21.68
C THR A 77 10.37 -12.94 22.79
N ARG A 78 10.25 -12.04 23.76
CA ARG A 78 10.90 -12.12 25.06
C ARG A 78 10.17 -13.21 25.86
N ALA A 79 10.24 -14.43 25.33
CA ALA A 79 9.87 -15.66 25.99
C ALA A 79 10.99 -16.68 25.78
N LYS A 80 12.22 -16.31 26.17
CA LYS A 80 13.31 -17.24 26.53
C LYS A 80 14.48 -16.50 27.19
N ALA A 81 14.27 -15.91 28.36
CA ALA A 81 15.36 -15.47 29.24
C ALA A 81 14.92 -15.27 30.71
N LEU A 82 14.09 -16.16 31.24
CA LEU A 82 13.96 -16.33 32.69
C LEU A 82 13.91 -17.82 32.98
N GLY A 83 15.09 -18.41 33.11
CA GLY A 83 15.24 -19.84 33.36
C GLY A 83 16.70 -20.27 33.36
N LEU A 84 17.59 -19.45 33.94
CA LEU A 84 18.93 -19.89 34.34
C LEU A 84 19.52 -18.84 35.30
N ALA A 85 19.50 -19.17 36.59
CA ALA A 85 20.45 -18.77 37.65
C ALA A 85 19.73 -18.61 39.00
N ALA A 86 19.69 -19.70 39.79
CA ALA A 86 20.09 -19.78 41.20
C ALA A 86 19.86 -21.21 41.69
#